data_AF-A0A1H7A7A3-F1
#
_entry.id   AF-A0A1H7A7A3-F1
#
_cell.length_a   1.000
_cell.length_b   1.000
_cell.length_c   1.000
_cell.angle_alpha   90.00
_cell.angle_beta   90.00
_cell.angle_gamma   90.00
#
_symmetry.space_group_name_H-M   'P 1'
#
loop_
_entity.id
_entity.type
_entity.pdbx_description
1 polymer ?
#
loop_
_entity_poly.entity_id
_entity_poly.type
_entity_poly.pdbx_seq_one_letter_code
_entity_poly.pdbx_strand_id
1 'polypeptide(L)'
;MSVSDLFQPLTLLHGPPMRNRFMLAPLTNQQSGYDGTASEYDHQWMEQLAQGGYALIQTCATTVEAGGIAFVRQLGIHSDAHLPGLTRIATSIRDGGGLSAVQLHHAGHRANPILGGIPAPASSYTVPGVRAISTEVVERIRDSFITAAKRAQMAGFDGVAVHGAFGWILSEFLSPELNDRPRSLWRQYGKPGAADDRGDRRHPARLQS
;
A
#
# COMPACT_ATOMS: atom_id res chain seq x y z
N MET A 1 -27.81 -6.75 -13.90
CA MET A 1 -27.60 -5.62 -12.97
C MET A 1 -28.29 -4.41 -13.61
N SER A 2 -29.29 -3.84 -12.96
CA SER A 2 -29.96 -2.62 -13.42
C SER A 2 -29.10 -1.39 -13.10
N VAL A 3 -29.37 -0.26 -13.75
CA VAL A 3 -28.69 1.01 -13.40
C VAL A 3 -28.96 1.40 -11.95
N SER A 4 -30.16 1.13 -11.43
CA SER A 4 -30.53 1.39 -10.03
C SER A 4 -29.70 0.58 -9.03
N ASP A 5 -29.20 -0.60 -9.42
CA ASP A 5 -28.36 -1.45 -8.56
C ASP A 5 -27.01 -0.78 -8.25
N LEU A 6 -26.52 0.11 -9.13
CA LEU A 6 -25.27 0.84 -8.94
C LEU A 6 -25.35 1.84 -7.78
N PHE A 7 -26.54 2.33 -7.46
CA PHE A 7 -26.78 3.29 -6.38
C PHE A 7 -27.13 2.62 -5.06
N GLN A 8 -27.31 1.29 -5.04
CA GLN A 8 -27.54 0.55 -3.80
C GLN A 8 -26.22 0.37 -3.03
N PRO A 9 -26.26 0.40 -1.69
CA PRO A 9 -25.08 0.12 -0.87
C PRO A 9 -24.44 -1.24 -1.19
N LEU A 10 -23.13 -1.31 -1.01
CA LEU A 10 -22.37 -2.55 -1.12
C LEU A 10 -21.72 -2.86 0.24
N THR A 11 -22.19 -3.92 0.89
CA THR A 11 -21.61 -4.41 2.14
C THR A 11 -20.27 -5.09 1.87
N LEU A 12 -19.24 -4.64 2.58
CA LEU A 12 -17.92 -5.27 2.59
C LEU A 12 -17.87 -6.36 3.67
N LEU A 13 -16.91 -7.29 3.55
CA LEU A 13 -16.70 -8.32 4.59
C LEU A 13 -16.35 -7.71 5.96
N HIS A 14 -15.66 -6.57 5.94
CA HIS A 14 -15.25 -5.82 7.12
C HIS A 14 -15.37 -4.31 6.85
N GLY A 15 -15.54 -3.53 7.92
CA GLY A 15 -15.67 -2.08 7.82
C GLY A 15 -17.07 -1.61 7.43
N PRO A 16 -17.23 -0.30 7.18
CA PRO A 16 -18.52 0.27 6.78
C PRO A 16 -18.92 -0.20 5.38
N PRO A 17 -20.23 -0.24 5.07
CA PRO A 17 -20.68 -0.45 3.70
C PRO A 17 -20.30 0.76 2.83
N MET A 18 -20.02 0.50 1.56
CA MET A 18 -19.97 1.55 0.56
C MET A 18 -21.39 2.07 0.29
N ARG A 19 -21.57 3.40 0.26
CA ARG A 19 -22.88 4.04 0.04
C ARG A 19 -23.50 3.79 -1.34
N ASN A 20 -22.69 3.44 -2.33
CA ASN A 20 -23.06 3.06 -3.70
C ASN A 20 -21.91 2.24 -4.30
N ARG A 21 -21.98 1.86 -5.58
CA ARG A 21 -20.98 1.01 -6.26
C ARG A 21 -19.98 1.79 -7.12
N PHE A 22 -19.87 3.11 -6.92
CA PHE A 22 -18.91 3.95 -7.63
C PHE A 22 -17.63 4.12 -6.81
N MET A 23 -16.52 3.68 -7.39
CA MET A 23 -15.18 3.81 -6.81
C MET A 23 -14.33 4.70 -7.70
N LEU A 24 -13.53 5.58 -7.11
CA LEU A 24 -12.46 6.24 -7.82
C LEU A 24 -11.21 5.36 -7.77
N ALA A 25 -10.80 4.87 -8.93
CA ALA A 25 -9.54 4.16 -9.08
C ALA A 25 -8.33 5.08 -8.81
N PRO A 26 -7.17 4.52 -8.43
CA PRO A 26 -5.94 5.31 -8.22
C PRO A 26 -5.50 6.04 -9.49
N LEU A 27 -5.31 7.36 -9.40
CA LEU A 27 -4.86 8.22 -10.50
C LEU A 27 -3.58 8.95 -10.10
N THR A 28 -2.45 8.56 -10.71
CA THR A 28 -1.16 9.23 -10.45
C THR A 28 -1.15 10.63 -11.07
N ASN A 29 -1.17 11.65 -10.22
CA ASN A 29 -1.36 13.06 -10.58
C ASN A 29 -0.05 13.89 -10.57
N GLN A 30 1.04 13.39 -9.98
CA GLN A 30 2.34 14.09 -9.86
C GLN A 30 2.25 15.49 -9.23
N GLN A 31 1.40 15.61 -8.20
CA GLN A 31 1.07 16.90 -7.56
C GLN A 31 1.70 17.08 -6.17
N SER A 32 2.34 16.07 -5.60
CA SER A 32 2.85 16.11 -4.23
C SER A 32 4.14 16.93 -4.06
N GLY A 33 4.58 17.15 -2.84
CA GLY A 33 5.92 17.65 -2.55
C GLY A 33 6.99 16.76 -3.16
N TYR A 34 8.18 17.32 -3.41
CA TYR A 34 9.34 16.53 -3.86
C TYR A 34 9.81 15.52 -2.80
N ASP A 35 9.44 15.75 -1.54
CA ASP A 35 9.67 14.86 -0.41
C ASP A 35 8.52 13.86 -0.16
N GLY A 36 7.48 13.89 -1.01
CA GLY A 36 6.31 13.02 -0.88
C GLY A 36 5.22 13.55 0.06
N THR A 37 5.38 14.73 0.66
CA THR A 37 4.29 15.37 1.43
C THR A 37 3.12 15.73 0.52
N ALA A 38 1.88 15.59 1.00
CA ALA A 38 0.71 16.04 0.25
C ALA A 38 0.78 17.57 0.06
N SER A 39 0.60 18.04 -1.18
CA SER A 39 0.55 19.47 -1.44
C SER A 39 -0.88 20.01 -1.35
N GLU A 40 -1.05 21.33 -1.38
CA GLU A 40 -2.38 21.94 -1.50
C GLU A 40 -3.14 21.49 -2.77
N TYR A 41 -2.44 21.15 -3.85
CA TYR A 41 -3.09 20.62 -5.05
C TYR A 41 -3.65 19.22 -4.81
N ASP A 42 -2.94 18.37 -4.06
CA ASP A 42 -3.47 17.05 -3.66
C ASP A 42 -4.72 17.21 -2.79
N HIS A 43 -4.70 18.16 -1.85
CA HIS A 43 -5.85 18.43 -0.99
C HIS A 43 -7.06 18.93 -1.78
N GLN A 44 -6.88 19.93 -2.64
CA GLN A 44 -7.96 20.47 -3.47
C GLN A 44 -8.56 19.39 -4.38
N TRP A 45 -7.71 18.55 -4.98
CA TRP A 45 -8.18 17.44 -5.82
C TRP A 45 -9.00 16.43 -5.02
N MET A 46 -8.52 16.03 -3.84
CA MET A 46 -9.22 15.07 -2.98
C MET A 46 -10.53 15.63 -2.41
N GLU A 47 -10.56 16.91 -2.05
CA GLU A 47 -11.76 17.62 -1.60
C GLU A 47 -12.84 17.67 -2.71
N GLN A 48 -12.45 17.93 -3.97
CA GLN A 48 -13.38 17.89 -5.11
C GLN A 48 -13.96 16.48 -5.32
N LEU A 49 -13.11 15.45 -5.26
CA LEU A 49 -13.55 14.06 -5.41
C LEU A 49 -14.48 13.62 -4.27
N ALA A 50 -14.20 14.06 -3.04
CA ALA A 50 -15.04 13.76 -1.87
C ALA A 50 -16.48 14.25 -2.05
N GLN A 51 -16.66 15.41 -2.71
CA GLN A 51 -17.97 15.98 -3.04
C GLN A 51 -18.64 15.30 -4.25
N GLY A 52 -17.90 14.50 -5.03
CA GLY A 52 -18.36 13.86 -6.26
C GLY A 52 -19.27 12.64 -6.09
N GLY A 53 -19.61 12.24 -4.86
CA GLY A 53 -20.54 11.14 -4.58
C GLY A 53 -19.93 9.73 -4.67
N TYR A 54 -18.62 9.59 -4.89
CA TYR A 54 -17.93 8.30 -4.85
C TYR A 54 -18.08 7.63 -3.49
N ALA A 55 -18.28 6.32 -3.46
CA ALA A 55 -18.36 5.57 -2.21
C ALA A 55 -17.00 5.12 -1.67
N LEU A 56 -16.01 4.94 -2.54
CA LEU A 56 -14.63 4.69 -2.17
C LEU A 56 -13.71 5.56 -3.04
N ILE A 57 -12.80 6.27 -2.40
CA ILE A 57 -11.79 7.10 -3.07
C ILE A 57 -10.42 6.56 -2.70
N GLN A 58 -9.65 6.20 -3.71
CA GLN A 58 -8.28 5.76 -3.53
C GLN A 58 -7.30 6.89 -3.83
N THR A 59 -6.22 6.99 -3.06
CA THR A 59 -5.12 7.89 -3.38
C THR A 59 -4.41 7.47 -4.68
N CYS A 60 -3.57 8.35 -5.21
CA CYS A 60 -2.59 7.98 -6.22
C CYS A 60 -1.59 6.92 -5.71
N ALA A 61 -0.74 6.39 -6.59
CA ALA A 61 0.33 5.48 -6.20
C ALA A 61 1.22 6.12 -5.11
N THR A 62 1.09 5.65 -3.87
CA THR A 62 1.72 6.26 -2.70
C THR A 62 2.92 5.43 -2.25
N THR A 63 4.12 6.00 -2.30
CA THR A 63 5.36 5.22 -2.12
C THR A 63 5.61 4.82 -0.66
N VAL A 64 5.84 3.52 -0.44
CA VAL A 64 6.06 2.93 0.90
C VAL A 64 7.50 3.06 1.40
N GLU A 65 8.44 3.36 0.51
CA GLU A 65 9.82 3.76 0.85
C GLU A 65 10.34 4.82 -0.12
N ALA A 66 11.25 5.70 0.34
CA ALA A 66 11.80 6.77 -0.49
C ALA A 66 12.49 6.23 -1.76
N GLY A 67 13.27 5.14 -1.62
CA GLY A 67 13.95 4.48 -2.73
C GLY A 67 13.01 3.77 -3.71
N GLY A 68 11.72 3.60 -3.37
CA GLY A 68 10.71 2.97 -4.20
C GLY A 68 9.98 3.93 -5.15
N ILE A 69 10.47 5.17 -5.31
CA ILE A 69 9.85 6.22 -6.12
C ILE A 69 9.90 5.91 -7.62
N ALA A 70 8.77 6.11 -8.32
CA ALA A 70 8.65 5.98 -9.78
C ALA A 70 8.41 7.32 -10.48
N PHE A 71 7.62 8.20 -9.83
CA PHE A 71 7.07 9.38 -10.47
C PHE A 71 7.60 10.66 -9.81
N VAL A 72 7.80 11.71 -10.60
CA VAL A 72 8.06 13.04 -10.07
C VAL A 72 6.89 13.42 -9.17
N ARG A 73 7.18 13.98 -7.99
CA ARG A 73 6.14 14.48 -7.07
C ARG A 73 5.09 13.41 -6.72
N GLN A 74 5.58 12.19 -6.48
CA GLN A 74 4.77 11.06 -6.02
C GLN A 74 4.42 11.20 -4.54
N LEU A 75 3.18 10.94 -4.16
CA LEU A 75 2.75 10.95 -2.76
C LEU A 75 3.51 9.90 -1.95
N GLY A 76 3.89 10.22 -0.71
CA GLY A 76 4.65 9.36 0.18
C GLY A 76 3.85 8.89 1.40
N ILE A 77 4.19 7.71 1.92
CA ILE A 77 3.72 7.19 3.21
C ILE A 77 4.84 6.49 4.01
N HIS A 78 6.09 6.78 3.65
CA HIS A 78 7.27 6.16 4.24
C HIS A 78 7.85 6.90 5.47
N SER A 79 7.34 8.09 5.79
CA SER A 79 7.78 8.93 6.91
C SER A 79 6.58 9.46 7.69
N ASP A 80 6.76 9.69 8.98
CA ASP A 80 5.74 10.32 9.84
C ASP A 80 5.48 11.77 9.43
N ALA A 81 6.43 12.39 8.71
CA ALA A 81 6.26 13.70 8.09
C ALA A 81 5.07 13.75 7.10
N HIS A 82 4.62 12.62 6.56
CA HIS A 82 3.49 12.57 5.64
C HIS A 82 2.14 12.50 6.35
N LEU A 83 2.11 12.13 7.64
CA LEU A 83 0.88 11.92 8.39
C LEU A 83 -0.05 13.14 8.37
N PRO A 84 0.41 14.39 8.60
CA PRO A 84 -0.50 15.54 8.62
C PRO A 84 -1.30 15.70 7.31
N GLY A 85 -0.62 15.60 6.16
CA GLY A 85 -1.26 15.69 4.86
C GLY A 85 -2.18 14.49 4.59
N LEU A 86 -1.72 13.28 4.89
CA LEU A 86 -2.53 12.07 4.75
C LEU A 86 -3.81 12.12 5.62
N THR A 87 -3.71 12.62 6.84
CA THR A 87 -4.86 12.81 7.75
C THR A 87 -5.87 13.81 7.19
N ARG A 88 -5.40 14.90 6.60
CA ARG A 88 -6.29 15.87 5.93
C ARG A 88 -7.01 15.23 4.75
N ILE A 89 -6.31 14.46 3.91
CA ILE A 89 -6.95 13.73 2.79
C ILE A 89 -8.04 12.78 3.28
N ALA A 90 -7.73 11.91 4.25
CA ALA A 90 -8.69 10.96 4.79
C ALA A 90 -9.91 11.67 5.42
N THR A 91 -9.66 12.78 6.13
CA THR A 91 -10.71 13.60 6.73
C THR A 91 -11.62 14.22 5.67
N SER A 92 -11.07 14.84 4.63
CA SER A 92 -11.88 15.43 3.55
C SER A 92 -12.76 14.39 2.85
N ILE A 93 -12.25 13.17 2.62
CA ILE A 93 -13.03 12.08 2.01
C ILE A 93 -14.17 11.63 2.93
N ARG A 94 -13.87 11.44 4.23
CA ARG A 94 -14.88 11.07 5.24
C ARG A 94 -15.97 12.14 5.38
N ASP A 95 -15.59 13.42 5.39
CA ASP A 95 -16.52 14.55 5.51
C ASP A 95 -17.43 14.65 4.26
N GLY A 96 -16.93 14.23 3.10
CA GLY A 96 -17.73 14.01 1.88
C GLY A 96 -18.59 12.74 1.90
N GLY A 97 -18.55 11.95 2.97
CA GLY A 97 -19.31 10.71 3.16
C GLY A 97 -18.80 9.50 2.36
N GLY A 98 -17.56 9.56 1.86
CA GLY A 98 -16.90 8.45 1.16
C GLY A 98 -15.99 7.64 2.09
N LEU A 99 -15.71 6.41 1.70
CA LEU A 99 -14.61 5.63 2.26
C LEU A 99 -13.30 6.00 1.56
N SER A 100 -12.20 5.83 2.25
CA SER A 100 -10.86 6.21 1.79
C SER A 100 -9.90 5.03 1.84
N ALA A 101 -9.04 4.89 0.82
CA ALA A 101 -7.95 3.94 0.86
C ALA A 101 -6.65 4.49 0.25
N VAL A 102 -5.52 4.20 0.89
CA VAL A 102 -4.20 4.53 0.32
C VAL A 102 -3.77 3.44 -0.65
N GLN A 103 -3.43 3.78 -1.90
CA GLN A 103 -2.79 2.81 -2.80
C GLN A 103 -1.29 2.70 -2.45
N LEU A 104 -0.91 1.64 -1.73
CA LEU A 104 0.48 1.36 -1.37
C LEU A 104 1.26 0.88 -2.60
N HIS A 105 2.35 1.57 -2.90
CA HIS A 105 3.14 1.37 -4.11
C HIS A 105 4.64 1.29 -3.81
N HIS A 106 5.35 0.49 -4.62
CA HIS A 106 6.80 0.47 -4.70
C HIS A 106 7.22 0.13 -6.13
N ALA A 107 8.07 0.95 -6.73
CA ALA A 107 8.40 0.87 -8.14
C ALA A 107 9.22 -0.37 -8.54
N GLY A 108 9.91 -1.00 -7.60
CA GLY A 108 10.65 -2.24 -7.83
C GLY A 108 11.79 -2.05 -8.82
N HIS A 109 11.92 -2.92 -9.83
CA HIS A 109 12.90 -2.71 -10.91
C HIS A 109 12.76 -1.37 -11.64
N ARG A 110 11.58 -0.72 -11.57
CA ARG A 110 11.27 0.55 -12.24
C ARG A 110 11.47 1.77 -11.35
N ALA A 111 12.06 1.61 -10.16
CA ALA A 111 12.40 2.75 -9.32
C ALA A 111 13.35 3.68 -10.07
N ASN A 112 13.08 4.99 -10.07
CA ASN A 112 13.70 5.93 -10.99
C ASN A 112 14.95 6.58 -10.37
N PRO A 113 16.18 6.27 -10.81
CA PRO A 113 17.40 6.81 -10.20
C PRO A 113 17.55 8.32 -10.32
N ILE A 114 16.95 8.94 -11.35
CA ILE A 114 16.96 10.40 -11.52
C ILE A 114 16.22 11.09 -10.36
N LEU A 115 15.28 10.39 -9.74
CA LEU A 115 14.47 10.87 -8.62
C LEU A 115 14.97 10.37 -7.26
N GLY A 116 16.14 9.72 -7.21
CA GLY A 116 16.66 9.07 -6.01
C GLY A 116 16.11 7.66 -5.77
N GLY A 117 15.40 7.07 -6.73
CA GLY A 117 14.94 5.69 -6.67
C GLY A 117 16.09 4.68 -6.78
N ILE A 118 15.94 3.55 -6.09
CA ILE A 118 16.91 2.47 -6.08
C ILE A 118 16.25 1.25 -6.73
N PRO A 119 16.59 0.91 -8.00
CA PRO A 119 16.02 -0.25 -8.68
C PRO A 119 16.18 -1.52 -7.85
N ALA A 120 15.06 -2.22 -7.66
CA ALA A 120 14.96 -3.40 -6.81
C ALA A 120 14.41 -4.60 -7.59
N PRO A 121 15.11 -5.10 -8.62
CA PRO A 121 14.56 -6.11 -9.51
C PRO A 121 14.49 -7.49 -8.86
N ALA A 122 13.45 -8.26 -9.20
CA ALA A 122 13.34 -9.66 -8.79
C ALA A 122 14.42 -10.57 -9.43
N SER A 123 14.85 -10.21 -10.65
CA SER A 123 15.89 -10.89 -11.42
C SER A 123 17.01 -9.94 -11.90
N SER A 124 18.22 -10.48 -12.09
CA SER A 124 19.39 -9.67 -12.49
C SER A 124 19.38 -9.30 -13.98
N TYR A 125 18.54 -9.94 -14.80
CA TYR A 125 18.41 -9.57 -16.22
C TYR A 125 17.39 -8.45 -16.46
N THR A 126 16.55 -8.12 -15.47
CA THR A 126 15.47 -7.14 -15.63
C THR A 126 15.99 -5.72 -15.83
N VAL A 127 17.10 -5.38 -15.15
CA VAL A 127 17.74 -4.06 -15.25
C VAL A 127 19.23 -4.27 -15.52
N PRO A 128 19.76 -3.87 -16.69
CA PRO A 128 21.17 -4.05 -17.03
C PRO A 128 22.09 -3.45 -15.96
N GLY A 129 23.01 -4.28 -15.45
CA GLY A 129 24.00 -3.85 -14.44
C GLY A 129 23.47 -3.79 -13.00
N VAL A 130 22.20 -4.10 -12.74
CA VAL A 130 21.64 -4.16 -11.39
C VAL A 130 21.35 -5.62 -11.00
N ARG A 131 21.86 -6.04 -9.85
CA ARG A 131 21.64 -7.40 -9.35
C ARG A 131 20.22 -7.57 -8.80
N ALA A 132 19.68 -8.78 -8.93
CA ALA A 132 18.47 -9.19 -8.24
C ALA A 132 18.56 -8.91 -6.74
N ILE A 133 17.47 -8.44 -6.14
CA ILE A 133 17.43 -8.17 -4.70
C ILE A 133 17.52 -9.46 -3.88
N SER A 134 18.19 -9.38 -2.73
CA SER A 134 18.29 -10.50 -1.80
C SER A 134 16.98 -10.73 -1.03
N THR A 135 16.86 -11.85 -0.34
CA THR A 135 15.68 -12.13 0.49
C THR A 135 15.53 -11.10 1.61
N GLU A 136 16.63 -10.63 2.18
CA GLU A 136 16.62 -9.61 3.24
C GLU A 136 16.05 -8.27 2.72
N VAL A 137 16.33 -7.91 1.47
CA VAL A 137 15.74 -6.73 0.84
C VAL A 137 14.25 -6.92 0.58
N VAL A 138 13.82 -8.13 0.17
CA VAL A 138 12.39 -8.46 0.03
C VAL A 138 11.67 -8.32 1.38
N GLU A 139 12.26 -8.82 2.46
CA GLU A 139 11.70 -8.72 3.81
C GLU A 139 11.64 -7.27 4.30
N ARG A 140 12.66 -6.45 4.00
CA ARG A 140 12.62 -5.02 4.27
C ARG A 140 11.48 -4.33 3.53
N ILE A 141 11.31 -4.59 2.23
CA ILE A 141 10.22 -3.99 1.44
C ILE A 141 8.86 -4.43 1.99
N ARG A 142 8.69 -5.72 2.35
CA ARG A 142 7.49 -6.21 3.06
C ARG A 142 7.22 -5.38 4.30
N ASP A 143 8.23 -5.13 5.13
CA ASP A 143 8.09 -4.36 6.37
C ASP A 143 7.79 -2.88 6.10
N SER A 144 8.28 -2.31 4.98
CA SER A 144 7.87 -0.99 4.47
C SER A 144 6.37 -0.96 4.16
N PHE A 145 5.82 -1.97 3.48
CA PHE A 145 4.36 -2.08 3.24
C PHE A 145 3.56 -2.17 4.55
N ILE A 146 4.02 -2.96 5.52
CA ILE A 146 3.37 -3.08 6.83
C ILE A 146 3.36 -1.74 7.56
N THR A 147 4.51 -1.06 7.59
CA THR A 147 4.66 0.23 8.26
C THR A 147 3.80 1.31 7.58
N ALA A 148 3.76 1.31 6.25
CA ALA A 148 2.90 2.19 5.48
C ALA A 148 1.41 1.95 5.77
N ALA A 149 0.98 0.68 5.88
CA ALA A 149 -0.40 0.35 6.25
C ALA A 149 -0.76 0.84 7.66
N LYS A 150 0.16 0.71 8.63
CA LYS A 150 -0.02 1.28 9.98
C LYS A 150 -0.15 2.80 9.93
N ARG A 151 0.65 3.49 9.11
CA ARG A 151 0.51 4.95 8.93
C ARG A 151 -0.80 5.33 8.26
N ALA A 152 -1.29 4.56 7.29
CA ALA A 152 -2.60 4.81 6.68
C ALA A 152 -3.71 4.73 7.73
N GLN A 153 -3.65 3.71 8.60
CA GLN A 153 -4.57 3.58 9.73
C GLN A 153 -4.45 4.78 10.70
N MET A 154 -3.22 5.18 11.07
CA MET A 154 -2.98 6.34 11.95
C MET A 154 -3.51 7.64 11.36
N ALA A 155 -3.42 7.80 10.03
CA ALA A 155 -3.98 8.95 9.31
C ALA A 155 -5.52 8.91 9.20
N GLY A 156 -6.16 7.80 9.60
CA GLY A 156 -7.61 7.66 9.59
C GLY A 156 -8.21 7.21 8.26
N PHE A 157 -7.43 6.57 7.38
CA PHE A 157 -7.98 5.90 6.21
C PHE A 157 -8.77 4.63 6.60
N ASP A 158 -9.82 4.32 5.83
CA ASP A 158 -10.65 3.13 6.04
C ASP A 158 -9.95 1.83 5.61
N GLY A 159 -8.94 1.94 4.73
CA GLY A 159 -8.16 0.80 4.30
C GLY A 159 -6.93 1.15 3.45
N VAL A 160 -6.35 0.10 2.88
CA VAL A 160 -5.23 0.19 1.95
C VAL A 160 -5.49 -0.69 0.73
N ALA A 161 -5.02 -0.25 -0.42
CA ALA A 161 -4.96 -1.05 -1.63
C ALA A 161 -3.51 -1.36 -1.97
N VAL A 162 -3.16 -2.64 -1.96
CA VAL A 162 -1.81 -3.11 -2.25
C VAL A 162 -1.62 -3.18 -3.77
N HIS A 163 -0.72 -2.36 -4.34
CA HIS A 163 -0.57 -2.28 -5.80
C HIS A 163 0.19 -3.48 -6.38
N GLY A 164 -0.56 -4.47 -6.88
CA GLY A 164 -0.05 -5.71 -7.48
C GLY A 164 -0.19 -5.83 -9.00
N ALA A 165 -0.04 -4.73 -9.75
CA ALA A 165 -0.27 -4.71 -11.20
C ALA A 165 0.80 -3.85 -11.92
N PHE A 166 0.78 -3.87 -13.26
CA PHE A 166 1.64 -3.04 -14.14
C PHE A 166 3.16 -3.23 -14.00
N GLY A 167 3.61 -4.38 -13.50
CA GLY A 167 5.03 -4.71 -13.41
C GLY A 167 5.78 -4.02 -12.26
N TRP A 168 5.08 -3.41 -11.30
CA TRP A 168 5.69 -2.94 -10.04
C TRP A 168 6.09 -4.10 -9.14
N ILE A 169 6.69 -3.80 -7.97
CA ILE A 169 7.39 -4.79 -7.12
C ILE A 169 6.61 -6.09 -6.89
N LEU A 170 5.29 -6.04 -6.68
CA LEU A 170 4.53 -7.26 -6.40
C LEU A 170 4.26 -8.04 -7.68
N SER A 171 3.82 -7.38 -8.74
CA SER A 171 3.58 -8.03 -10.03
C SER A 171 4.86 -8.51 -10.71
N GLU A 172 6.01 -7.86 -10.50
CA GLU A 172 7.28 -8.38 -11.04
C GLU A 172 7.65 -9.70 -10.37
N PHE A 173 7.42 -9.84 -9.05
CA PHE A 173 7.64 -11.11 -8.35
C PHE A 173 6.65 -12.21 -8.76
N LEU A 174 5.45 -11.84 -9.22
CA LEU A 174 4.44 -12.78 -9.72
C LEU A 174 4.63 -13.15 -11.20
N SER A 175 5.39 -12.37 -11.96
CA SER A 175 5.56 -12.58 -13.40
C SER A 175 6.73 -13.53 -13.70
N PRO A 176 6.51 -14.64 -14.43
CA PRO A 176 7.60 -15.51 -14.88
C PRO A 176 8.55 -14.81 -15.88
N GLU A 177 8.13 -13.70 -16.48
CA GLU A 177 8.98 -12.92 -17.38
C GLU A 177 9.97 -12.04 -16.60
N LEU A 178 9.61 -11.57 -15.41
CA LEU A 178 10.40 -10.63 -14.62
C LEU A 178 11.10 -11.28 -13.42
N ASN A 179 10.79 -12.55 -13.13
CA ASN A 179 11.28 -13.26 -11.97
C ASN A 179 11.64 -14.72 -12.30
N ASP A 180 12.95 -15.00 -12.31
CA ASP A 180 13.53 -16.34 -12.48
C ASP A 180 13.93 -17.00 -11.15
N ARG A 181 13.48 -16.47 -10.01
CA ARG A 181 13.80 -17.04 -8.69
C ARG A 181 13.26 -18.47 -8.58
N PRO A 182 14.06 -19.42 -8.06
CA PRO A 182 13.66 -20.81 -7.98
C PRO A 182 12.47 -21.01 -7.03
N ARG A 183 11.58 -21.93 -7.41
CA ARG A 183 10.34 -22.18 -6.64
C ARG A 183 10.56 -22.68 -5.20
N SER A 184 11.75 -23.18 -4.88
CA SER A 184 12.11 -23.63 -3.53
C SER A 184 12.13 -22.50 -2.52
N LEU A 185 12.40 -21.25 -2.93
CA LEU A 185 12.46 -20.09 -2.03
C LEU A 185 11.08 -19.70 -1.46
N TRP A 186 9.98 -20.05 -2.13
CA TRP A 186 8.63 -19.70 -1.67
C TRP A 186 8.10 -20.61 -0.56
N ARG A 187 8.66 -21.81 -0.40
CA ARG A 187 8.15 -22.81 0.57
C ARG A 187 8.34 -22.41 2.02
N GLN A 188 9.25 -21.48 2.31
CA GLN A 188 9.53 -21.01 3.66
C GLN A 188 8.37 -20.20 4.26
N TYR A 189 7.54 -19.54 3.45
CA TYR A 189 6.47 -18.65 3.90
C TYR A 189 5.05 -19.26 3.77
N GLY A 190 4.94 -20.48 3.26
CA GLY A 190 3.66 -21.15 2.96
C GLY A 190 3.19 -22.18 4.00
N LYS A 191 3.80 -22.27 5.18
CA LYS A 191 3.28 -23.12 6.27
C LYS A 191 2.33 -22.30 7.15
N PRO A 192 1.01 -22.58 7.15
CA PRO A 192 0.15 -22.07 8.20
C PRO A 192 0.58 -22.72 9.52
N GLY A 193 0.97 -21.94 10.52
CA GLY A 193 1.17 -22.44 11.90
C GLY A 193 2.56 -22.32 12.52
N ALA A 194 3.51 -21.55 11.97
CA ALA A 194 4.72 -21.19 12.72
C ALA A 194 4.42 -20.03 13.69
N ALA A 195 3.49 -20.24 14.62
CA ALA A 195 3.42 -19.43 15.83
C ALA A 195 4.57 -19.87 16.76
N ASP A 196 5.28 -18.87 17.25
CA ASP A 196 6.36 -18.95 18.22
C ASP A 196 5.93 -19.72 19.48
N ASP A 197 6.32 -20.99 19.59
CA ASP A 197 6.06 -21.84 20.77
C ASP A 197 7.06 -21.55 21.90
N ARG A 198 7.23 -20.26 22.21
CA ARG A 198 7.96 -19.80 23.40
C ARG A 198 7.02 -19.80 24.61
N GLY A 199 6.77 -21.01 25.10
CA GLY A 199 6.72 -21.32 26.53
C GLY A 199 5.60 -20.68 27.36
N ASP A 200 4.37 -21.17 27.21
CA ASP A 200 3.37 -21.14 28.28
C ASP A 200 3.78 -22.14 29.39
N ARG A 201 4.67 -21.73 30.31
CA ARG A 201 4.86 -22.44 31.58
C ARG A 201 3.71 -22.06 32.51
N ARG A 202 2.60 -22.79 32.40
CA ARG A 202 1.59 -22.83 33.45
C ARG A 202 2.22 -23.37 34.73
N HIS A 203 2.21 -22.55 35.77
CA HIS A 203 2.50 -22.95 37.14
C HIS A 203 1.31 -23.80 37.64
N PRO A 204 1.47 -25.08 38.02
CA PRO A 204 0.43 -25.77 38.76
C PRO A 204 0.50 -25.31 40.22
N ALA A 205 -0.59 -24.73 40.71
CA ALA A 205 -0.83 -24.49 42.13
C ALA A 205 -0.77 -25.84 42.88
N ARG A 206 0.14 -25.97 43.85
CA ARG A 206 0.06 -27.00 44.87
C ARG A 206 -0.73 -26.44 46.05
N LEU A 207 -1.92 -26.99 46.24
CA LEU A 207 -2.59 -27.10 47.53
C LEU A 207 -1.79 -28.10 48.38
N GLN A 208 -1.45 -27.74 49.62
CA GLN A 208 -1.55 -28.62 50.80
C GLN A 208 -1.22 -27.86 52.09
N SER A 209 -2.15 -28.01 53.05
CA SER A 209 -2.12 -27.84 54.52
C SER A 209 -1.55 -26.55 55.11
#